data_AF-A0A525CHT5-F1
#
_entry.id   AF-A0A525CHT5-F1
#
_cell.length_a   1.000
_cell.length_b   1.000
_cell.length_c   1.000
_cell.angle_alpha   90.00
_cell.angle_beta   90.00
_cell.angle_gamma   90.00
#
_symmetry.space_group_name_H-M   'P 1'
#
loop_
_entity.id
_entity.type
_entity.pdbx_description
1 polymer ?
#
loop_
_entity_poly.entity_id
_entity_poly.type
_entity_poly.pdbx_seq_one_letter_code
_entity_poly.pdbx_strand_id
1 'polypeptide(L)'
;MNKKDDKLRVLAHTENIHGHDIKFYKQMIEGTEYVVPTHVNRVDCEKAKGWQIRRIRKHQPKLDKFIPDRKFSDQHASLNMAVEVLRIHLKNIQPMDVIPFALKDSKKGVNKTGYPGVRLDWDKRKGKKFYELSVEVTIGKYDPTTYKAFYVGTENTITQERLDSAMAEAIAWREQLVRKLIVEKDVLIPESVDIARKNNHKVTVAQINKLLKQIKTKDKNKIKVGKELLARHNL
;
A
#
# COMPACT_ATOMS: atom_id res chain seq x y z
N MET A 1 -18.16 -23.86 8.42
CA MET A 1 -16.70 -23.93 8.19
C MET A 1 -16.49 -24.61 6.85
N ASN A 2 -16.58 -23.88 5.72
CA ASN A 2 -16.49 -24.47 4.38
C ASN A 2 -15.05 -24.39 3.87
N LYS A 3 -14.44 -25.57 3.72
CA LYS A 3 -13.23 -25.78 2.94
C LYS A 3 -13.52 -25.26 1.52
N LYS A 4 -12.80 -24.21 1.13
CA LYS A 4 -12.87 -23.66 -0.22
C LYS A 4 -12.28 -24.70 -1.17
N ASP A 5 -13.04 -25.04 -2.19
CA ASP A 5 -12.49 -25.52 -3.45
C ASP A 5 -11.41 -24.54 -3.90
N ASP A 6 -10.15 -24.92 -3.69
CA ASP A 6 -9.02 -24.31 -4.38
C ASP A 6 -9.16 -24.71 -5.84
N LYS A 7 -10.05 -24.01 -6.56
CA LYS A 7 -10.10 -24.04 -8.02
C LYS A 7 -8.70 -23.67 -8.49
N LEU A 8 -7.94 -24.65 -8.96
CA LEU A 8 -6.62 -24.49 -9.54
C LEU A 8 -6.65 -23.35 -10.55
N ARG A 9 -6.16 -22.18 -10.13
CA ARG A 9 -6.00 -21.01 -11.00
C ARG A 9 -4.81 -21.30 -11.90
N VAL A 10 -5.08 -21.60 -13.17
CA VAL A 10 -4.02 -21.81 -14.16
C VAL A 10 -3.48 -20.44 -14.57
N LEU A 11 -2.17 -20.24 -14.47
CA LEU A 11 -1.53 -19.00 -14.91
C LEU A 11 -1.71 -18.87 -16.42
N ALA A 12 -2.35 -17.78 -16.87
CA ALA A 12 -2.52 -17.47 -18.28
C ALA A 12 -1.28 -16.77 -18.84
N HIS A 13 -0.89 -15.67 -18.19
CA HIS A 13 0.30 -14.89 -18.54
C HIS A 13 0.67 -13.98 -17.35
N THR A 14 1.82 -13.32 -17.48
CA THR A 14 2.23 -12.22 -16.60
C THR A 14 2.36 -10.97 -17.47
N GLU A 15 1.82 -9.85 -16.99
CA GLU A 15 1.92 -8.56 -17.67
C GLU A 15 2.64 -7.57 -16.76
N ASN A 16 3.61 -6.84 -17.31
CA ASN A 16 4.19 -5.70 -16.61
C ASN A 16 3.26 -4.48 -16.78
N ILE A 17 2.54 -4.13 -15.72
CA ILE A 17 1.66 -2.97 -15.70
C ILE A 17 2.34 -1.87 -14.90
N HIS A 18 2.94 -0.90 -15.57
CA HIS A 18 3.60 0.25 -14.94
C HIS A 18 4.71 -0.13 -13.95
N GLY A 19 5.56 -1.11 -14.30
CA GLY A 19 6.68 -1.56 -13.46
C GLY A 19 6.31 -2.62 -12.42
N HIS A 20 5.08 -3.15 -12.50
CA HIS A 20 4.55 -4.16 -11.61
C HIS A 20 4.21 -5.43 -12.39
N ASP A 21 4.80 -6.56 -12.01
CA ASP A 21 4.53 -7.84 -12.65
C ASP A 21 3.23 -8.44 -12.11
N ILE A 22 2.16 -8.28 -12.87
CA ILE A 22 0.82 -8.75 -12.50
C ILE A 22 0.56 -10.09 -13.17
N LYS A 23 0.34 -11.12 -12.37
CA LYS A 23 -0.07 -12.45 -12.86
C LYS A 23 -1.55 -12.45 -13.17
N PHE A 24 -1.89 -12.97 -14.35
CA PHE A 24 -3.26 -13.20 -14.81
C PHE A 24 -3.53 -14.69 -14.83
N TYR A 25 -4.67 -15.07 -14.27
CA TYR A 25 -5.08 -16.46 -14.13
C TYR A 25 -6.37 -16.74 -14.89
N LYS A 26 -6.45 -17.91 -15.52
CA LYS A 26 -7.70 -18.43 -16.06
C LYS A 26 -8.64 -18.82 -14.93
N GLN A 27 -9.87 -18.36 -15.01
CA GLN A 27 -10.92 -18.66 -14.04
C GLN A 27 -12.23 -18.98 -14.76
N MET A 28 -12.75 -20.19 -14.54
CA MET A 28 -14.05 -20.60 -15.05
C MET A 28 -15.19 -20.11 -14.13
N ILE A 29 -16.13 -19.36 -14.70
CA ILE A 29 -17.31 -18.83 -14.02
C ILE A 29 -18.52 -19.12 -14.92
N GLU A 30 -19.51 -19.85 -14.40
CA GLU A 30 -20.76 -20.17 -15.12
C GLU A 30 -20.53 -20.75 -16.54
N GLY A 31 -19.46 -21.53 -16.72
CA GLY A 31 -19.10 -22.14 -18.01
C GLY A 31 -18.25 -21.26 -18.94
N THR A 32 -18.02 -20.00 -18.59
CA THR A 32 -17.20 -19.06 -19.36
C THR A 32 -15.80 -18.92 -18.74
N GLU A 33 -14.76 -18.93 -19.59
CA GLU A 33 -13.38 -18.68 -19.16
C GLU A 33 -13.11 -17.17 -19.10
N TYR A 34 -12.62 -16.72 -17.95
CA TYR A 34 -12.15 -15.34 -17.74
C TYR A 34 -10.65 -15.33 -17.45
N VAL A 35 -9.95 -14.33 -17.98
CA VAL A 35 -8.55 -14.07 -17.64
C VAL A 35 -8.50 -12.94 -16.62
N VAL A 36 -8.23 -13.28 -15.35
CA VAL A 36 -8.42 -12.39 -14.20
C VAL A 36 -7.07 -12.09 -13.52
N PRO A 37 -6.71 -10.83 -13.27
CA PRO A 37 -5.48 -10.50 -12.57
C PRO A 37 -5.55 -10.90 -11.09
N THR A 38 -4.40 -11.20 -10.49
CA THR A 38 -4.23 -11.66 -9.10
C THR A 38 -5.01 -10.83 -8.07
N HIS A 39 -5.16 -9.53 -8.31
CA HIS A 39 -5.75 -8.58 -7.36
C HIS A 39 -7.23 -8.28 -7.61
N VAL A 40 -7.82 -8.89 -8.63
CA VAL A 40 -9.26 -8.81 -8.89
C VAL A 40 -9.88 -10.15 -8.52
N ASN A 41 -10.99 -10.10 -7.79
CA ASN A 41 -11.73 -11.30 -7.42
C ASN A 41 -13.18 -11.15 -7.81
N ARG A 42 -13.74 -12.25 -8.32
CA ARG A 42 -15.17 -12.35 -8.53
C ARG A 42 -15.90 -12.33 -7.18
N VAL A 43 -16.98 -11.56 -7.10
CA VAL A 43 -17.92 -11.58 -5.99
C VAL A 43 -19.29 -11.88 -6.59
N ASP A 44 -19.76 -13.09 -6.30
CA ASP A 44 -21.10 -13.56 -6.64
C ASP A 44 -21.81 -13.94 -5.35
N CYS A 45 -22.62 -13.03 -4.81
CA CYS A 45 -23.57 -13.33 -3.75
C CYS A 45 -24.94 -12.80 -4.14
N GLU A 46 -25.99 -13.26 -3.46
CA GLU A 46 -27.38 -12.85 -3.72
C GLU A 46 -27.57 -11.33 -3.75
N LYS A 47 -26.78 -10.61 -2.94
CA LYS A 47 -26.88 -9.14 -2.80
C LYS A 47 -26.02 -8.37 -3.80
N ALA A 48 -24.98 -8.99 -4.38
CA ALA A 48 -24.03 -8.32 -5.24
C ALA A 48 -23.32 -9.30 -6.18
N LYS A 49 -23.40 -9.01 -7.49
CA LYS A 49 -22.62 -9.66 -8.54
C LYS A 49 -21.67 -8.65 -9.19
N GLY A 50 -20.39 -8.98 -9.28
CA GLY A 50 -19.39 -8.11 -9.86
C GLY A 50 -17.95 -8.48 -9.51
N TRP A 51 -17.05 -7.54 -9.76
CA TRP A 51 -15.62 -7.70 -9.54
C TRP A 51 -15.12 -6.79 -8.43
N GLN A 52 -14.50 -7.38 -7.41
CA GLN A 52 -13.86 -6.65 -6.34
C GLN A 52 -12.37 -6.58 -6.60
N ILE A 53 -11.85 -5.35 -6.71
CA ILE A 53 -10.43 -5.09 -6.67
C ILE A 53 -10.03 -5.17 -5.20
N ARG A 54 -9.23 -6.17 -4.86
CA ARG A 54 -8.79 -6.42 -3.49
C ARG A 54 -7.45 -5.76 -3.23
N ARG A 55 -7.28 -5.47 -1.95
CA ARG A 55 -6.04 -4.98 -1.37
C ARG A 55 -4.86 -5.86 -1.79
N ILE A 56 -3.78 -5.22 -2.18
CA ILE A 56 -2.57 -5.92 -2.58
C ILE A 56 -1.77 -6.31 -1.32
N ARG A 57 -1.62 -5.42 -0.30
CA ARG A 57 -1.14 -5.76 1.08
C ARG A 57 -1.59 -4.84 2.23
N LYS A 58 -1.34 -5.26 3.48
CA LYS A 58 -1.66 -4.56 4.76
C LYS A 58 -1.13 -3.12 4.85
N HIS A 59 -0.04 -2.85 4.13
CA HIS A 59 0.68 -1.59 4.14
C HIS A 59 0.60 -0.89 2.76
N GLN A 60 -0.57 -0.93 2.09
CA GLN A 60 -0.82 -0.23 0.83
C GLN A 60 -2.12 0.61 0.82
N PRO A 61 -2.28 1.66 -0.04
CA PRO A 61 -3.53 2.42 -0.12
C PRO A 61 -4.67 1.46 -0.38
N LYS A 62 -5.80 1.71 0.28
CA LYS A 62 -7.01 0.91 0.06
C LYS A 62 -7.52 1.18 -1.35
N LEU A 63 -7.21 0.29 -2.29
CA LEU A 63 -8.03 0.11 -3.49
C LEU A 63 -9.01 -1.03 -3.19
N ASP A 64 -10.03 -0.72 -2.39
CA ASP A 64 -11.18 -1.59 -2.20
C ASP A 64 -12.31 -0.98 -3.02
N LYS A 65 -12.38 -1.39 -4.29
CA LYS A 65 -13.37 -0.89 -5.25
C LYS A 65 -14.10 -2.07 -5.84
N PHE A 66 -15.43 -2.00 -5.77
CA PHE A 66 -16.33 -2.98 -6.35
C PHE A 66 -16.92 -2.44 -7.64
N ILE A 67 -16.80 -3.22 -8.72
CA ILE A 67 -17.37 -2.94 -10.03
C ILE A 67 -18.55 -3.88 -10.22
N PRO A 68 -19.80 -3.41 -10.05
CA PRO A 68 -20.99 -4.26 -10.16
C PRO A 68 -21.31 -4.56 -11.63
N ASP A 69 -21.73 -5.79 -11.95
CA ASP A 69 -22.04 -6.18 -13.34
C ASP A 69 -23.23 -5.42 -13.91
N ARG A 70 -24.27 -5.18 -13.09
CA ARG A 70 -25.51 -4.51 -13.49
C ARG A 70 -25.33 -3.11 -14.11
N LYS A 71 -24.14 -2.53 -14.03
CA LYS A 71 -23.79 -1.23 -14.65
C LYS A 71 -23.18 -1.39 -16.05
N PHE A 72 -23.04 -2.61 -16.53
CA PHE A 72 -22.38 -2.97 -17.78
C PHE A 72 -23.23 -4.00 -18.54
N SER A 73 -22.92 -4.20 -19.81
CA SER A 73 -23.60 -5.17 -20.68
C SER A 73 -23.45 -6.61 -20.19
N ASP A 74 -22.29 -6.95 -19.64
CA ASP A 74 -21.93 -8.32 -19.27
C ASP A 74 -20.78 -8.35 -18.25
N GLN A 75 -20.40 -9.57 -17.82
CA GLN A 75 -19.32 -9.81 -16.86
C GLN A 75 -17.92 -9.50 -17.43
N HIS A 76 -17.72 -9.54 -18.76
CA HIS A 76 -16.44 -9.16 -19.38
C HIS A 76 -16.26 -7.64 -19.35
N ALA A 77 -17.30 -6.87 -19.64
CA ALA A 77 -17.27 -5.42 -19.60
C ALA A 77 -16.99 -4.89 -18.18
N SER A 78 -17.62 -5.49 -17.17
CA SER A 78 -17.34 -5.15 -15.76
C SER A 78 -15.92 -5.58 -15.32
N LEU A 79 -15.42 -6.72 -15.81
CA LEU A 79 -14.04 -7.17 -15.57
C LEU A 79 -13.03 -6.21 -16.20
N ASN A 80 -13.23 -5.82 -17.46
CA ASN A 80 -12.36 -4.89 -18.18
C ASN A 80 -12.27 -3.55 -17.44
N MET A 81 -13.39 -3.05 -16.93
CA MET A 81 -13.40 -1.84 -16.10
C MET A 81 -12.64 -2.03 -14.78
N ALA A 82 -12.75 -3.20 -14.13
CA ALA A 82 -11.97 -3.50 -12.92
C ALA A 82 -10.46 -3.54 -13.20
N VAL A 83 -10.06 -4.13 -14.34
CA VAL A 83 -8.66 -4.13 -14.80
C VAL A 83 -8.18 -2.71 -15.09
N GLU A 84 -8.99 -1.87 -15.73
CA GLU A 84 -8.61 -0.48 -16.03
C GLU A 84 -8.43 0.35 -14.76
N VAL A 85 -9.34 0.21 -13.79
CA VAL A 85 -9.20 0.85 -12.48
C VAL A 85 -7.93 0.38 -11.77
N LEU A 86 -7.58 -0.91 -11.89
CA LEU A 86 -6.31 -1.43 -11.39
C LEU A 86 -5.13 -0.74 -12.10
N ARG A 87 -5.09 -0.70 -13.44
CA ARG A 87 -4.03 -0.03 -14.22
C ARG A 87 -3.84 1.43 -13.81
N ILE A 88 -4.92 2.20 -13.72
CA ILE A 88 -4.90 3.60 -13.26
C ILE A 88 -4.30 3.69 -11.85
N HIS A 89 -4.66 2.77 -10.97
CA HIS A 89 -4.06 2.73 -9.64
C HIS A 89 -2.56 2.46 -9.68
N LEU A 90 -2.14 1.45 -10.46
CA LEU A 90 -0.73 1.05 -10.61
C LEU A 90 0.13 2.17 -11.20
N LYS A 91 -0.41 2.94 -12.13
CA LYS A 91 0.23 4.14 -12.68
C LYS A 91 0.61 5.15 -11.60
N ASN A 92 -0.22 5.30 -10.55
CA ASN A 92 -0.03 6.28 -9.49
C ASN A 92 0.97 5.85 -8.40
N ILE A 93 1.50 4.64 -8.48
CA ILE A 93 2.42 4.03 -7.50
C ILE A 93 3.58 3.32 -8.20
N GLN A 94 3.96 3.81 -9.37
CA GLN A 94 5.09 3.30 -10.13
C GLN A 94 6.34 3.19 -9.23
N PRO A 95 7.15 2.13 -9.40
CA PRO A 95 8.45 2.07 -8.76
C PRO A 95 9.25 3.30 -9.18
N MET A 96 9.54 4.17 -8.23
CA MET A 96 10.42 5.31 -8.50
C MET A 96 11.84 4.89 -8.18
N ASP A 97 12.69 4.96 -9.20
CA ASP A 97 14.15 4.75 -9.08
C ASP A 97 14.82 5.96 -8.38
N VAL A 98 14.06 7.02 -8.09
CA VAL A 98 14.48 8.23 -7.39
C VAL A 98 14.13 8.14 -5.90
N ILE A 99 14.89 8.81 -5.03
CA ILE A 99 14.65 8.94 -3.59
C ILE A 99 13.91 10.27 -3.33
N PRO A 100 12.57 10.34 -3.41
CA PRO A 100 11.87 11.47 -2.83
C PRO A 100 11.87 11.31 -1.32
N PHE A 101 12.75 12.05 -0.65
CA PHE A 101 12.58 12.37 0.76
C PHE A 101 11.44 13.38 0.87
N ALA A 102 10.21 12.90 1.04
CA ALA A 102 9.04 13.75 1.21
C ALA A 102 8.48 13.61 2.63
N LEU A 103 9.09 14.31 3.58
CA LEU A 103 8.31 14.88 4.70
C LEU A 103 7.54 16.09 4.17
N LYS A 104 6.60 15.86 3.26
CA LYS A 104 5.63 16.90 2.95
C LYS A 104 4.63 16.92 4.10
N ASP A 105 4.57 18.04 4.80
CA ASP A 105 3.46 18.44 5.70
C ASP A 105 2.12 18.60 4.94
N SER A 106 2.02 18.10 3.71
CA SER A 106 0.85 18.31 2.87
C SER A 106 -0.23 17.28 3.20
N LYS A 107 -1.39 17.83 3.56
CA LYS A 107 -2.71 17.26 3.89
C LYS A 107 -3.21 16.06 3.06
N LYS A 108 -2.45 15.44 2.15
CA LYS A 108 -2.87 14.31 1.31
C LYS A 108 -1.84 13.18 1.14
N GLY A 109 -0.62 13.27 1.69
CA GLY A 109 0.47 12.32 1.39
C GLY A 109 0.91 11.37 2.51
N VAL A 110 0.64 11.69 3.78
CA VAL A 110 1.38 11.07 4.91
C VAL A 110 1.12 9.57 5.10
N ASN A 111 -0.03 9.01 4.70
CA ASN A 111 -0.38 7.62 5.03
C ASN A 111 -0.85 6.78 3.83
N LYS A 112 -0.37 7.03 2.62
CA LYS A 112 -0.60 6.07 1.53
C LYS A 112 0.57 5.10 1.50
N THR A 113 0.35 4.01 2.20
CA THR A 113 1.32 2.96 2.44
C THR A 113 1.67 2.33 1.07
N GLY A 114 2.88 1.86 0.74
CA GLY A 114 3.23 1.39 -0.62
C GLY A 114 3.64 2.43 -1.69
N TYR A 115 3.64 3.74 -1.40
CA TYR A 115 4.31 4.73 -2.27
C TYR A 115 5.83 4.72 -2.03
N PRO A 116 6.67 4.86 -3.08
CA PRO A 116 8.10 4.88 -2.93
C PRO A 116 8.62 6.02 -2.05
N GLY A 117 9.45 5.70 -1.06
CA GLY A 117 10.13 6.67 -0.20
C GLY A 117 10.48 6.14 1.19
N VAL A 118 10.95 7.05 2.04
CA VAL A 118 11.09 6.87 3.50
C VAL A 118 9.95 7.62 4.17
N ARG A 119 9.22 6.98 5.08
CA ARG A 119 8.05 7.56 5.77
C ARG A 119 8.02 7.20 7.25
N LEU A 120 7.28 7.99 8.02
CA LEU A 120 6.98 7.71 9.42
C LEU A 120 5.60 7.07 9.51
N ASP A 121 5.51 5.94 10.21
CA ASP A 121 4.24 5.27 10.48
C ASP A 121 4.02 5.12 11.99
N TRP A 122 2.85 5.56 12.44
CA TRP A 122 2.36 5.35 13.81
C TRP A 122 1.29 4.27 13.76
N ASP A 123 1.61 3.08 14.24
CA ASP A 123 0.65 1.97 14.34
C ASP A 123 0.29 1.72 15.80
N LYS A 124 -0.99 1.39 16.04
CA LYS A 124 -1.45 0.86 17.32
C LYS A 124 -1.90 -0.56 17.08
N ARG A 125 -1.00 -1.51 17.34
CA ARG A 125 -1.29 -2.94 17.17
C ARG A 125 -2.51 -3.33 18.00
N LYS A 126 -3.35 -4.23 17.44
CA LYS A 126 -4.55 -4.74 18.12
C LYS A 126 -4.16 -5.31 19.50
N GLY A 127 -4.81 -4.82 20.55
CA GLY A 127 -4.55 -5.21 21.94
C GLY A 127 -3.43 -4.44 22.65
N LYS A 128 -2.71 -3.54 21.98
CA LYS A 128 -1.71 -2.67 22.62
C LYS A 128 -2.34 -1.36 23.09
N LYS A 129 -1.86 -0.83 24.22
CA LYS A 129 -2.34 0.43 24.82
C LYS A 129 -1.75 1.67 24.13
N PHE A 130 -0.51 1.56 23.66
CA PHE A 130 0.29 2.68 23.17
C PHE A 130 0.50 2.60 21.65
N TYR A 131 0.72 3.76 21.03
CA TYR A 131 1.17 3.82 19.64
C TYR A 131 2.67 3.52 19.55
N GLU A 132 3.06 2.83 18.48
CA GLU A 132 4.44 2.51 18.11
C GLU A 132 4.82 3.30 16.86
N LEU A 133 6.01 3.89 16.87
CA LEU A 133 6.59 4.62 15.74
C LEU A 133 7.60 3.73 15.03
N SER A 134 7.50 3.67 13.71
CA SER A 134 8.52 3.09 12.84
C SER A 134 8.83 4.01 11.67
N VAL A 135 10.06 3.95 11.18
CA VAL A 135 10.45 4.49 9.88
C VAL A 135 10.26 3.38 8.85
N GLU A 136 9.32 3.54 7.93
CA GLU A 136 9.06 2.58 6.87
C GLU A 136 9.73 3.02 5.56
N VAL A 137 10.25 2.05 4.82
CA VAL A 137 10.90 2.25 3.54
C VAL A 137 10.28 1.30 2.52
N THR A 138 9.95 1.81 1.33
CA THR A 138 9.56 0.97 0.19
C THR A 138 9.91 1.60 -1.13
N ILE A 139 10.29 0.82 -2.13
CA ILE A 139 10.61 1.32 -3.49
C ILE A 139 9.42 1.29 -4.45
N GLY A 140 8.20 1.02 -3.95
CA GLY A 140 7.00 1.05 -4.78
C GLY A 140 6.86 -0.14 -5.73
N LYS A 141 7.47 -1.29 -5.43
CA LYS A 141 7.18 -2.59 -6.09
C LYS A 141 6.27 -3.45 -5.21
N TYR A 142 5.51 -4.38 -5.80
CA TYR A 142 4.63 -5.33 -5.08
C TYR A 142 5.34 -6.57 -4.52
N ASP A 143 6.50 -6.40 -3.89
CA ASP A 143 7.33 -7.51 -3.44
C ASP A 143 7.69 -7.35 -1.94
N PRO A 144 7.55 -8.39 -1.07
CA PRO A 144 7.84 -8.24 0.35
C PRO A 144 9.29 -7.86 0.62
N THR A 145 10.20 -8.25 -0.27
CA THR A 145 11.63 -7.90 -0.20
C THR A 145 11.89 -6.42 -0.44
N THR A 146 10.89 -5.69 -0.96
CA THR A 146 10.99 -4.29 -1.35
C THR A 146 10.39 -3.31 -0.33
N TYR A 147 10.12 -3.82 0.87
CA TYR A 147 9.62 -3.07 2.02
C TYR A 147 10.40 -3.46 3.29
N LYS A 148 10.72 -2.47 4.13
CA LYS A 148 11.29 -2.68 5.47
C LYS A 148 10.81 -1.60 6.43
N ALA A 149 10.66 -1.96 7.70
CA ALA A 149 10.33 -1.03 8.77
C ALA A 149 11.41 -1.07 9.86
N PHE A 150 11.82 0.11 10.33
CA PHE A 150 12.81 0.32 11.36
C PHE A 150 12.11 0.89 12.59
N TYR A 151 12.09 0.12 13.67
CA TYR A 151 11.40 0.52 14.90
C TYR A 151 12.13 1.67 15.59
N VAL A 152 11.39 2.70 15.99
CA VAL A 152 11.93 3.85 16.73
C VAL A 152 11.62 3.74 18.22
N GLY A 153 10.36 3.44 18.56
CA GLY A 153 9.90 3.46 19.94
C GLY A 153 8.39 3.51 20.06
N THR A 154 7.91 3.66 21.30
CA THR A 154 6.50 3.93 21.60
C THR A 154 6.29 5.42 21.83
N GLU A 155 5.05 5.88 21.86
CA GLU A 155 4.71 7.28 22.19
C GLU A 155 5.34 7.84 23.47
N ASN A 156 5.78 6.97 24.39
CA ASN A 156 6.42 7.35 25.65
C ASN A 156 7.95 7.15 25.65
N THR A 157 8.51 6.49 24.64
CA THR A 157 9.91 6.04 24.62
C THR A 157 10.69 6.48 23.40
N ILE A 158 10.10 7.31 22.53
CA ILE A 158 10.82 7.89 21.39
C ILE A 158 11.84 8.91 21.89
N THR A 159 13.03 8.90 21.30
CA THR A 159 14.07 9.91 21.50
C THR A 159 14.58 10.39 20.14
N GLN A 160 15.20 11.57 20.11
CA GLN A 160 15.75 12.11 18.87
C GLN A 160 16.85 11.21 18.31
N GLU A 161 17.68 10.64 19.18
CA GLU A 161 18.75 9.72 18.81
C GLU A 161 18.21 8.45 18.13
N ARG A 162 17.16 7.82 18.70
CA ARG A 162 16.52 6.64 18.10
C ARG A 162 15.88 6.96 16.75
N LEU A 163 15.31 8.16 16.62
CA LEU A 163 14.74 8.63 15.36
C LEU A 163 15.84 8.85 14.31
N ASP A 164 16.91 9.54 14.67
CA ASP A 164 18.05 9.83 13.78
C ASP A 164 18.69 8.50 13.31
N SER A 165 18.89 7.54 14.22
CA SER A 165 19.43 6.20 13.90
C SER A 165 18.52 5.44 12.93
N ALA A 166 17.22 5.35 13.22
CA ALA A 166 16.27 4.63 12.36
C ALA A 166 16.14 5.27 10.97
N MET A 167 16.22 6.60 10.89
CA MET A 167 16.23 7.32 9.61
C MET A 167 17.50 7.03 8.80
N ALA A 168 18.67 7.00 9.44
CA ALA A 168 19.93 6.68 8.78
C ALA A 168 19.93 5.24 8.24
N GLU A 169 19.48 4.27 9.04
CA GLU A 169 19.35 2.87 8.61
C GLU A 169 18.34 2.70 7.46
N ALA A 170 17.22 3.41 7.53
CA ALA A 170 16.21 3.43 6.49
C ALA A 170 16.73 3.95 5.15
N ILE A 171 17.49 5.04 5.18
CA ILE A 171 18.13 5.62 4.00
C ILE A 171 19.15 4.62 3.44
N ALA A 172 20.08 4.14 4.26
CA ALA A 172 21.11 3.20 3.81
C ALA A 172 20.52 1.92 3.20
N TRP A 173 19.50 1.34 3.83
CA TRP A 173 18.82 0.15 3.29
C TRP A 173 18.14 0.43 1.95
N ARG A 174 17.54 1.62 1.80
CA ARG A 174 16.92 2.03 0.53
C ARG A 174 17.97 2.14 -0.57
N GLU A 175 19.08 2.80 -0.29
CA GLU A 175 20.17 3.00 -1.26
C GLU A 175 20.69 1.67 -1.77
N GLN A 176 20.92 0.71 -0.87
CA GLN A 176 21.31 -0.66 -1.23
C GLN A 176 20.28 -1.33 -2.14
N LEU A 177 18.99 -1.21 -1.80
CA LEU A 177 17.93 -1.82 -2.59
C LEU A 177 17.79 -1.19 -3.98
N VAL A 178 17.91 0.14 -4.08
CA VAL A 178 17.88 0.85 -5.37
C VAL A 178 19.07 0.45 -6.23
N ARG A 179 20.28 0.40 -5.67
CA ARG A 179 21.47 -0.07 -6.40
C ARG A 179 21.29 -1.49 -6.93
N LYS A 180 20.78 -2.40 -6.10
CA LYS A 180 20.51 -3.78 -6.51
C LYS A 180 19.54 -3.83 -7.70
N LEU A 181 18.46 -3.06 -7.64
CA LEU A 181 17.49 -3.01 -8.72
C LEU A 181 18.02 -2.40 -10.01
N ILE A 182 18.89 -1.40 -9.92
CA ILE A 182 19.50 -0.80 -11.12
C ILE A 182 20.43 -1.80 -11.81
N VAL A 183 21.25 -2.51 -11.02
CA VAL A 183 22.13 -3.59 -11.52
C VAL A 183 21.31 -4.71 -12.16
N GLU A 184 20.22 -5.15 -11.53
CA GLU A 184 19.32 -6.17 -12.09
C GLU A 184 18.65 -5.75 -13.41
N LYS A 185 18.57 -4.45 -13.71
CA LYS A 185 17.92 -3.91 -14.92
C LYS A 185 18.91 -3.55 -16.05
N ASP A 186 20.21 -3.79 -15.89
CA ASP A 186 21.25 -3.41 -16.87
C ASP A 186 21.23 -1.91 -17.25
N VAL A 187 20.74 -1.05 -16.36
CA VAL A 187 20.73 0.40 -16.57
C VAL A 187 22.05 0.96 -16.02
N LEU A 188 22.90 1.50 -16.89
CA LEU A 188 24.09 2.26 -16.50
C LEU A 188 23.70 3.30 -15.45
N ILE A 189 24.36 3.29 -14.29
CA ILE A 189 24.16 4.28 -13.23
C ILE A 189 24.89 5.55 -13.67
N PRO A 190 24.22 6.68 -13.99
CA PRO A 190 24.93 7.95 -14.00
C PRO A 190 25.60 8.17 -12.64
N GLU A 191 26.89 8.52 -12.60
CA GLU A 191 27.57 8.94 -11.37
C GLU A 191 26.83 10.08 -10.65
N SER A 192 25.95 10.78 -11.38
CA SER A 192 25.10 11.88 -10.96
C SER A 192 23.66 11.50 -10.57
N VAL A 193 23.30 10.20 -10.45
CA VAL A 193 22.02 9.88 -9.80
C VAL A 193 22.13 10.41 -8.39
N ASP A 194 21.38 11.48 -8.13
CA ASP A 194 21.31 12.19 -6.85
C ASP A 194 20.53 11.30 -5.88
N ILE A 195 21.16 10.16 -5.51
CA ILE A 195 20.64 9.08 -4.68
C ILE A 195 20.19 9.63 -3.33
N ALA A 196 20.76 10.74 -2.89
CA ALA A 196 20.15 11.57 -1.89
C ALA A 196 20.45 13.03 -2.24
N ARG A 197 19.44 13.77 -2.70
CA ARG A 197 19.36 15.14 -2.16
C ARG A 197 19.21 14.94 -0.66
N LYS A 198 20.34 15.05 0.07
CA LYS A 198 20.37 15.16 1.53
C LYS A 198 19.35 16.22 1.84
N ASN A 199 18.15 15.79 2.20
CA ASN A 199 17.15 16.74 2.61
C ASN A 199 17.65 17.16 3.99
N ASN A 200 18.22 18.37 4.07
CA ASN A 200 18.71 18.95 5.33
C ASN A 200 17.57 19.14 6.35
N HIS A 201 16.35 18.72 5.99
CA HIS A 201 15.19 18.68 6.85
C HIS A 201 15.35 17.58 7.91
N LYS A 202 15.97 17.94 9.04
CA LYS A 202 16.01 17.11 10.24
C LYS A 202 14.61 17.02 10.84
N VAL A 203 14.03 15.82 10.84
CA VAL A 203 12.77 15.57 11.53
C VAL A 203 13.02 15.58 13.04
N THR A 204 12.22 16.34 13.77
CA THR A 204 12.31 16.42 15.22
C THR A 204 11.22 15.58 15.89
N VAL A 205 11.53 15.02 17.06
CA VAL A 205 10.54 14.36 17.94
C VAL A 205 9.32 15.27 18.21
N ALA A 206 9.52 16.58 18.31
CA ALA A 206 8.44 17.54 18.49
C ALA A 206 7.44 17.54 17.32
N GLN A 207 7.93 17.53 16.07
CA GLN A 207 7.10 17.43 14.87
C GLN A 207 6.34 16.10 14.84
N ILE A 208 7.00 14.99 15.20
CA ILE A 208 6.37 13.68 15.25
C ILE A 208 5.27 13.61 16.31
N ASN A 209 5.50 14.19 17.49
CA ASN A 209 4.48 14.26 18.54
C ASN A 209 3.28 15.10 18.13
N LYS A 210 3.49 16.18 17.34
CA LYS A 210 2.40 16.95 16.74
C LYS A 210 1.57 16.09 15.77
N LEU A 211 2.21 15.27 14.94
CA LEU A 211 1.53 14.32 14.05
C LEU A 211 0.75 13.27 14.83
N LEU A 212 1.33 12.69 15.90
CA LEU A 212 0.66 11.73 16.76
C LEU A 212 -0.62 12.31 17.39
N LYS A 213 -0.58 13.57 17.85
CA LYS A 213 -1.78 14.27 18.35
C LYS A 213 -2.88 14.32 17.29
N GLN A 214 -2.55 14.64 16.05
CA GLN A 214 -3.53 14.66 14.94
C GLN A 214 -4.11 13.26 14.67
N ILE A 215 -3.29 12.21 14.72
CA ILE A 215 -3.73 10.81 14.55
C ILE A 215 -4.71 10.43 15.66
N LYS A 216 -4.35 10.69 16.93
CA LYS A 216 -5.21 10.43 18.08
C LYS A 216 -6.57 11.14 17.96
N THR A 217 -6.59 12.40 17.53
CA THR A 217 -7.83 13.15 17.30
C THR A 217 -8.69 12.52 16.20
N LYS A 218 -8.08 12.14 15.07
CA LYS A 218 -8.79 11.47 13.97
C LYS A 218 -9.41 10.13 14.41
N ASP A 219 -8.68 9.34 15.18
CA ASP A 219 -9.19 8.03 15.63
C ASP A 219 -10.28 8.17 16.70
N LYS A 220 -10.18 9.16 17.60
CA LYS A 220 -11.30 9.52 18.49
C LYS A 220 -12.57 9.88 17.69
N ASN A 221 -12.43 10.69 16.64
CA ASN A 221 -13.55 11.08 15.80
C ASN A 221 -14.15 9.89 15.03
N LYS A 222 -13.33 8.98 14.50
CA LYS A 222 -13.83 7.75 13.86
C LYS A 222 -14.60 6.87 14.83
N ILE A 223 -14.11 6.72 16.07
CA ILE A 223 -14.81 5.95 17.11
C ILE A 223 -16.15 6.61 17.43
N LYS A 224 -16.19 7.94 17.54
CA LYS A 224 -17.44 8.69 17.77
C LYS A 224 -18.45 8.47 16.64
N VAL A 225 -18.04 8.66 15.39
CA VAL A 225 -18.89 8.44 14.20
C VAL A 225 -19.33 6.98 14.09
N GLY A 226 -18.44 6.02 14.37
CA GLY A 226 -18.78 4.60 14.39
C GLY A 226 -19.82 4.25 15.46
N LYS A 227 -19.71 4.84 16.66
CA LYS A 227 -20.72 4.71 17.72
C LYS A 227 -22.05 5.35 17.34
N GLU A 228 -22.03 6.53 16.73
CA GLU A 228 -23.25 7.22 16.26
C GLU A 228 -23.94 6.45 15.12
N LEU A 229 -23.18 5.84 14.20
CA LEU A 229 -23.70 4.98 13.15
C LEU A 229 -24.28 3.67 13.71
N LEU A 230 -23.61 3.05 14.68
CA LEU A 230 -24.14 1.88 15.39
C LEU A 230 -25.42 2.22 16.17
N ALA A 231 -25.47 3.39 16.80
CA ALA A 231 -26.68 3.87 17.49
C ALA A 231 -27.84 4.22 16.53
N ARG A 232 -27.55 4.55 15.26
CA ARG A 232 -28.56 4.81 14.22
C ARG A 232 -29.05 3.55 13.49
N HIS A 233 -28.32 2.44 13.59
CA HIS A 233 -28.60 1.20 12.85
C HIS A 233 -28.96 -0.01 13.74
N ASN A 234 -29.09 0.20 15.05
CA ASN A 234 -29.77 -0.67 16.02
C ASN A 234 -31.10 0.04 16.36
N LEU A 235 -32.31 -0.53 16.20
CA LEU A 235 -32.86 -1.76 16.81
C LEU A 235 -32.53 -1.87 18.30
#